data_AF-R1FW37-F1
#
_entry.id   AF-R1FW37-F1
#
_cell.length_a   1.000
_cell.length_b   1.000
_cell.length_c   1.000
_cell.angle_alpha   90.00
_cell.angle_beta   90.00
_cell.angle_gamma   90.00
#
_symmetry.space_group_name_H-M   'P 1'
#
loop_
_entity.id
_entity.type
_entity.pdbx_description
1 polymer ?
#
loop_
_entity_poly.entity_id
_entity_poly.type
_entity_poly.pdbx_seq_one_letter_code
_entity_poly.pdbx_strand_id
1 'polypeptide(L)'
;MDLEDFCNHPSARTAKLHVAHVFALRLYTTAAFARVNGPFRDPDPDRPTHPFPITVHYINEGISKLRAVGAEEGGLARLDFWRGMQNIGLDDNKCNFLKDGGTVSTTT
;
A
#
# COMPACT_ATOMS: atom_id res chain seq x y z
N MET A 1 -16.17 -15.10 7.47
CA MET A 1 -15.48 -13.96 6.86
C MET A 1 -14.95 -14.38 5.51
N ASP A 2 -15.75 -14.18 4.48
CA ASP A 2 -15.41 -14.41 3.08
C ASP A 2 -15.19 -13.08 2.33
N LEU A 3 -15.05 -13.13 1.01
CA LEU A 3 -14.86 -11.92 0.19
C LEU A 3 -16.12 -11.05 0.12
N GLU A 4 -17.30 -11.67 0.19
CA GLU A 4 -18.58 -10.98 0.09
C GLU A 4 -18.86 -10.15 1.34
N ASP A 5 -18.46 -10.63 2.51
CA ASP A 5 -18.47 -9.87 3.76
C ASP A 5 -17.74 -8.51 3.61
N PHE A 6 -16.59 -8.47 2.92
CA PHE A 6 -15.85 -7.22 2.67
C PHE A 6 -16.51 -6.33 1.62
N CYS A 7 -17.16 -6.92 0.61
CA CYS A 7 -17.90 -6.16 -0.38
C CYS A 7 -19.14 -5.51 0.23
N ASN A 8 -19.73 -6.14 1.25
CA ASN A 8 -20.88 -5.64 1.99
C ASN A 8 -20.53 -4.63 3.09
N HIS A 9 -19.25 -4.43 3.40
CA HIS A 9 -18.83 -3.47 4.42
C HIS A 9 -19.28 -2.03 4.07
N PRO A 10 -19.81 -1.23 5.04
CA PRO A 10 -20.29 0.13 4.78
C PRO A 10 -19.27 0.99 4.03
N SER A 11 -18.00 0.99 4.45
CA SER A 11 -16.93 1.74 3.77
C SER A 11 -16.73 1.33 2.30
N ALA A 12 -16.89 0.04 1.96
CA ALA A 12 -16.78 -0.43 0.59
C ALA A 12 -17.97 0.03 -0.27
N ARG A 13 -19.17 0.09 0.33
CA ARG A 13 -20.39 0.61 -0.30
C ARG A 13 -20.31 2.12 -0.51
N THR A 14 -19.95 2.88 0.52
CA THR A 14 -19.73 4.33 0.46
C THR A 14 -18.70 4.69 -0.61
N ALA A 15 -17.54 4.01 -0.63
CA ALA A 15 -16.50 4.23 -1.62
C ALA A 15 -16.80 3.64 -3.01
N LYS A 16 -17.95 2.98 -3.21
CA LYS A 16 -18.35 2.34 -4.47
C LYS A 16 -17.25 1.42 -5.02
N LEU A 17 -16.72 0.55 -4.15
CA LEU A 17 -15.71 -0.42 -4.53
C LEU A 17 -16.34 -1.58 -5.33
N HIS A 18 -15.67 -1.99 -6.41
CA HIS A 18 -15.95 -3.25 -7.08
C HIS A 18 -15.29 -4.40 -6.33
N VAL A 19 -15.76 -5.63 -6.57
CA VAL A 19 -15.16 -6.85 -6.01
C VAL A 19 -13.66 -6.93 -6.29
N ALA A 20 -13.20 -6.45 -7.46
CA ALA A 20 -11.78 -6.40 -7.82
C ALA A 20 -10.96 -5.48 -6.90
N HIS A 21 -11.49 -4.31 -6.51
CA HIS A 21 -10.83 -3.43 -5.53
C HIS A 21 -10.72 -4.12 -4.18
N VAL A 22 -11.83 -4.70 -3.72
CA VAL A 22 -11.89 -5.37 -2.42
C VAL A 22 -10.90 -6.53 -2.37
N PHE A 23 -10.90 -7.37 -3.40
CA PHE A 23 -9.96 -8.48 -3.53
C PHE A 23 -8.52 -8.00 -3.55
N ALA A 24 -8.18 -6.99 -4.36
CA ALA A 24 -6.82 -6.49 -4.48
C ALA A 24 -6.31 -5.87 -3.16
N LEU A 25 -7.15 -5.11 -2.45
CA LEU A 25 -6.84 -4.57 -1.13
C LEU A 25 -6.64 -5.66 -0.09
N ARG A 26 -7.53 -6.66 -0.03
CA ARG A 26 -7.40 -7.79 0.91
C ARG A 26 -6.16 -8.62 0.62
N LEU A 27 -5.90 -8.92 -0.65
CA LEU A 27 -4.69 -9.61 -1.10
C LEU A 27 -3.43 -8.85 -0.64
N TYR A 28 -3.40 -7.53 -0.81
CA TYR A 28 -2.27 -6.68 -0.41
C TYR A 28 -2.02 -6.67 1.11
N THR A 29 -3.02 -6.97 1.93
CA THR A 29 -2.86 -7.09 3.39
C THR A 29 -2.39 -8.47 3.86
N THR A 30 -2.16 -9.42 2.95
CA THR A 30 -1.59 -10.74 3.25
C THR A 30 -0.07 -10.77 3.01
N ALA A 31 0.56 -11.93 3.18
CA ALA A 31 1.96 -12.14 2.81
C ALA A 31 2.30 -11.81 1.33
N ALA A 32 1.30 -11.71 0.45
CA ALA A 32 1.48 -11.31 -0.94
C ALA A 32 2.03 -9.89 -1.12
N PHE A 33 1.92 -9.00 -0.11
CA PHE A 33 2.43 -7.63 -0.18
C PHE A 33 3.90 -7.56 -0.59
N ALA A 34 4.72 -8.53 -0.15
CA ALA A 34 6.14 -8.57 -0.45
C ALA A 34 6.39 -8.76 -1.96
N ARG A 35 5.56 -9.56 -2.62
CA ARG A 35 5.62 -9.82 -4.06
C ARG A 35 5.06 -8.67 -4.90
N VAL A 36 4.04 -7.98 -4.39
CA VAL A 36 3.47 -6.79 -5.03
C VAL A 36 4.44 -5.61 -4.93
N ASN A 37 5.08 -5.40 -3.78
CA ASN A 37 5.98 -4.26 -3.59
C ASN A 37 7.42 -4.50 -4.05
N GLY A 38 7.86 -5.75 -4.14
CA GLY A 38 9.23 -6.11 -4.53
C GLY A 38 9.68 -5.44 -5.83
N PRO A 39 8.94 -5.56 -6.94
CA PRO A 39 9.32 -4.97 -8.22
C PRO A 39 9.45 -3.44 -8.21
N PHE A 40 8.76 -2.72 -7.33
CA PHE A 40 8.91 -1.26 -7.20
C PHE A 40 10.20 -0.84 -6.50
N ARG A 41 10.89 -1.77 -5.84
CA ARG A 41 12.17 -1.51 -5.16
C ARG A 41 13.37 -1.73 -6.06
N ASP A 42 13.17 -2.26 -7.26
CA ASP A 42 14.23 -2.50 -8.22
C ASP A 42 14.68 -1.17 -8.86
N PRO A 43 15.91 -0.71 -8.58
CA PRO A 43 16.40 0.54 -9.12
C PRO A 43 16.81 0.42 -10.60
N ASP A 44 16.87 -0.78 -11.16
CA ASP A 44 17.28 -1.00 -12.54
C ASP A 44 16.35 -0.25 -13.51
N PRO A 45 16.88 0.66 -14.37
CA PRO A 45 16.08 1.33 -15.39
C PRO A 45 15.50 0.36 -16.43
N ASP A 46 16.15 -0.78 -16.66
CA ASP A 46 15.73 -1.83 -17.61
C ASP A 46 14.92 -2.94 -16.92
N ARG A 47 14.46 -2.71 -15.67
CA ARG A 47 13.66 -3.67 -14.93
C ARG A 47 12.44 -4.16 -15.72
N PRO A 48 12.06 -5.44 -15.57
CA PRO A 48 10.91 -5.97 -16.26
C PRO A 48 9.62 -5.25 -15.84
N THR A 49 8.62 -5.31 -16.74
CA THR A 49 7.28 -4.83 -16.42
C THR A 49 6.75 -5.50 -15.15
N HIS A 50 6.04 -4.73 -14.33
CA HIS A 50 5.48 -5.23 -13.08
C HIS A 50 4.62 -6.49 -13.35
N PRO A 51 4.82 -7.61 -12.61
CA PRO A 51 4.14 -8.89 -12.89
C PRO A 51 2.64 -8.88 -12.62
N PHE A 52 2.15 -7.94 -11.79
CA PHE A 52 0.74 -7.80 -11.42
C PHE A 52 0.19 -6.38 -11.69
N PRO A 53 0.22 -5.88 -12.94
CA PRO A 53 -0.06 -4.48 -13.23
C PRO A 53 -1.52 -4.11 -12.94
N ILE A 54 -2.46 -5.02 -13.24
CA ILE A 54 -3.89 -4.83 -12.96
C ILE A 54 -4.18 -4.86 -11.46
N THR A 55 -3.51 -5.73 -10.70
CA THR A 55 -3.66 -5.76 -9.24
C THR A 55 -3.20 -4.45 -8.62
N VAL A 56 -2.05 -3.91 -9.03
CA VAL A 56 -1.55 -2.60 -8.58
C VAL A 56 -2.54 -1.50 -8.95
N HIS A 57 -3.08 -1.52 -10.18
CA HIS A 57 -4.08 -0.55 -10.60
C HIS A 57 -5.31 -0.57 -9.69
N TYR A 58 -5.86 -1.75 -9.38
CA TYR A 58 -7.02 -1.85 -8.47
C TYR A 58 -6.70 -1.51 -7.01
N ILE A 59 -5.47 -1.73 -6.53
CA ILE A 59 -5.02 -1.24 -5.22
C ILE A 59 -5.05 0.29 -5.21
N ASN A 60 -4.46 0.93 -6.23
CA ASN A 60 -4.36 2.38 -6.33
C ASN A 60 -5.74 3.04 -6.47
N GLU A 61 -6.61 2.49 -7.33
CA GLU A 61 -7.99 2.96 -7.48
C GLU A 61 -8.80 2.75 -6.20
N GLY A 62 -8.68 1.58 -5.56
CA GLY A 62 -9.38 1.26 -4.32
C GLY A 62 -9.02 2.20 -3.16
N ILE A 63 -7.74 2.46 -2.95
CA ILE A 63 -7.26 3.41 -1.92
C ILE A 63 -7.79 4.82 -2.21
N SER A 64 -7.71 5.25 -3.47
CA SER A 64 -8.22 6.56 -3.90
C SER A 64 -9.71 6.71 -3.61
N LYS A 65 -10.52 5.70 -3.94
CA LYS A 65 -11.97 5.69 -3.68
C LYS A 65 -12.31 5.69 -2.17
N LEU A 66 -11.53 5.01 -1.34
CA LEU A 66 -11.74 4.98 0.12
C LEU A 66 -11.59 6.35 0.78
N ARG A 67 -10.96 7.33 0.13
CA ARG A 67 -10.92 8.71 0.64
C ARG A 67 -12.30 9.36 0.74
N ALA A 68 -13.28 8.90 -0.04
CA ALA A 68 -14.66 9.35 0.07
C ALA A 68 -15.28 9.02 1.45
N VAL A 69 -14.84 7.92 2.08
CA VAL A 69 -15.30 7.53 3.43
C VAL A 69 -14.83 8.54 4.46
N GLY A 70 -13.54 8.89 4.44
CA GLY A 70 -12.99 9.91 5.34
C GLY A 70 -13.58 11.31 5.11
N ALA A 71 -14.07 11.61 3.90
CA ALA A 71 -14.78 12.85 3.63
C ALA A 71 -16.16 12.89 4.32
N GLU A 72 -16.89 11.77 4.37
CA GLU A 72 -18.17 11.67 5.09
C GLU A 72 -17.99 11.74 6.61
N GLU A 73 -16.88 11.23 7.14
CA GLU A 73 -16.58 11.18 8.59
C GLU A 73 -16.07 12.51 9.19
N GLY A 74 -16.10 13.62 8.43
CA GLY A 74 -15.71 14.95 8.93
C GLY A 74 -14.43 15.53 8.31
N GLY A 75 -13.96 14.97 7.20
CA GLY A 75 -12.88 15.52 6.39
C GLY A 75 -11.50 14.92 6.68
N LEU A 76 -10.48 15.39 5.96
CA LEU A 76 -9.09 14.95 6.07
C LEU A 76 -8.48 15.41 7.41
N ALA A 77 -8.89 14.79 8.51
CA ALA A 77 -8.24 14.95 9.79
C ALA A 77 -6.78 14.51 9.66
N ARG A 78 -5.87 15.31 10.22
CA ARG A 78 -4.46 14.90 10.31
C ARG A 78 -4.38 13.67 11.21
N LEU A 79 -3.91 12.56 10.64
CA LEU A 79 -3.64 11.32 11.36
C LEU A 79 -2.13 11.09 11.38
N ASP A 80 -1.58 10.85 12.56
CA ASP A 80 -0.18 10.45 12.72
C ASP A 80 -0.09 8.92 12.69
N PHE A 81 0.73 8.38 11.77
CA PHE A 81 0.93 6.94 11.60
C PHE A 81 2.36 6.55 11.98
N TRP A 82 2.51 5.35 12.54
CA TRP A 82 3.79 4.79 12.93
C TRP A 82 4.09 3.52 12.11
N ARG A 83 5.33 3.36 11.67
CA ARG A 83 5.80 2.17 10.95
C ARG A 83 7.04 1.60 11.65
N GLY A 84 6.92 0.37 12.15
CA GLY A 84 8.07 -0.39 12.62
C GLY A 84 8.97 -0.79 11.43
N MET A 85 10.28 -0.63 11.59
CA MET A 85 11.26 -1.06 10.60
C MET A 85 12.39 -1.82 11.28
N GLN A 86 12.86 -2.86 10.61
CA GLN A 86 13.97 -3.71 11.04
C GLN A 86 15.08 -3.65 9.98
N ASN A 87 16.33 -3.87 10.39
CA ASN A 87 17.51 -3.89 9.52
C ASN A 87 17.78 -2.55 8.80
N ILE A 88 17.47 -1.41 9.42
CA ILE A 88 17.93 -0.10 8.97
C ILE A 88 19.27 0.22 9.63
N GLY A 89 20.28 0.60 8.85
CA GLY A 89 21.46 1.28 9.39
C GLY A 89 21.09 2.68 9.85
N LEU A 90 21.14 2.98 11.14
CA LEU A 90 20.89 4.34 11.65
C LEU A 90 22.15 5.22 11.64
N ASP A 91 23.23 4.73 11.01
CA ASP A 91 24.49 5.46 10.89
C ASP A 91 24.38 6.53 9.80
N ASP A 92 24.46 7.80 10.21
CA ASP A 92 24.44 8.98 9.34
C ASP A 92 25.50 8.94 8.23
N ASN A 93 26.56 8.14 8.39
CA ASN A 93 27.61 7.98 7.38
C ASN A 93 27.26 6.97 6.26
N LYS A 94 26.19 6.19 6.40
CA LYS A 94 25.78 5.15 5.43
C LYS A 94 24.41 5.36 4.82
N CYS A 95 23.48 5.98 5.55
CA CYS A 95 22.23 6.46 4.98
C CYS A 95 21.59 7.56 5.83
N ASN A 96 21.17 8.65 5.18
CA ASN A 96 20.44 9.77 5.80
C ASN A 96 18.96 9.42 6.09
N PHE A 97 18.66 8.20 6.53
CA PHE A 97 17.27 7.77 6.74
C PHE A 97 16.50 8.68 7.72
N LEU A 98 17.18 9.20 8.76
CA LEU A 98 16.60 10.13 9.73
C LEU A 98 16.29 11.52 9.15
N LYS A 99 16.99 11.93 8.08
CA LYS A 99 16.81 13.25 7.44
C LYS A 99 15.88 13.18 6.23
N ASP A 100 16.06 12.16 5.40
CA ASP A 100 15.43 12.05 4.08
C ASP A 100 14.21 11.10 4.10
N GLY A 101 14.07 10.25 5.13
CA GLY A 101 13.05 9.21 5.18
C GLY A 101 13.20 8.16 4.06
N GLY A 102 12.10 7.48 3.71
CA GLY A 102 12.02 6.61 2.53
C GLY A 102 12.11 5.10 2.81
N THR A 103 12.46 4.32 1.78
CA THR A 103 12.63 2.85 1.89
C THR A 103 14.10 2.55 1.76
N VAL A 104 14.73 2.06 2.83
CA VAL A 104 16.11 1.57 2.71
C VAL A 104 16.11 0.24 1.96
N SER A 105 16.87 0.18 0.87
CA SER A 105 17.16 -1.08 0.18
C SER A 105 18.09 -1.89 1.08
N THR A 106 17.55 -2.94 1.69
CA THR A 106 18.34 -3.91 2.44
C THR A 106 18.96 -4.87 1.44
N THR A 107 20.19 -4.60 1.03
CA THR A 107 21.02 -5.62 0.39
C THR A 107 21.32 -6.68 1.45
N THR A 108 20.79 -7.89 1.25
CA THR A 108 21.06 -9.07 2.10
C THR A 108 22.40 -9.68 1.70
#